data_AF-A0A1Y0BNM1-F1
#
_entry.id   AF-A0A1Y0BNM1-F1
#
_cell.length_a   1.000
_cell.length_b   1.000
_cell.length_c   1.000
_cell.angle_alpha   90.00
_cell.angle_beta   90.00
_cell.angle_gamma   90.00
#
_symmetry.space_group_name_H-M   'P 1'
#
loop_
_entity.id
_entity.type
_entity.pdbx_description
1 polymer ?
#
loop_
_entity_poly.entity_id
_entity_poly.type
_entity_poly.pdbx_seq_one_letter_code
_entity_poly.pdbx_strand_id
1 'polypeptide(L)'
;MAISKNLRRLIDINAPLWAGEAEIIRTYWTSPVRSRANDKLWLKRQCWKEYAGLGDSKGPTKGMISDLGMRLPEMVQKLDITLDRHELKELMEKVFVEYTHYVLFSDVYDTLLDPGEKKLNANELTPWPEEEALAGRRREVRKTHGELGWRATDFTEGGYCTMYSEGAKLKTKPGLDGLIGRACQRVYDDEFGHMMHGVVGVDDAGLTEGDWKELEQLTMEQLRLRLYMRNTQFSHPLSEERMKEIFAGKIEPIKFDFAKAETYMTPEHATAAE
;
A
#
# COMPACT_ATOMS: atom_id res chain seq x y z
N MET A 1 11.08 15.03 16.36
CA MET A 1 11.27 16.38 15.74
C MET A 1 9.90 16.89 15.30
N ALA A 2 9.71 18.21 15.12
CA ALA A 2 8.43 18.74 14.63
C ALA A 2 8.34 18.59 13.11
N ILE A 3 7.17 18.20 12.58
CA ILE A 3 6.95 18.01 11.13
C ILE A 3 7.16 19.32 10.38
N SER A 4 7.97 19.31 9.33
CA SER A 4 8.34 20.50 8.56
C SER A 4 7.13 21.09 7.80
N LYS A 5 7.27 22.35 7.41
CA LYS A 5 6.25 23.03 6.57
C LYS A 5 6.12 22.38 5.19
N ASN A 6 7.21 21.83 4.66
CA ASN A 6 7.20 21.22 3.33
C ASN A 6 6.52 19.84 3.35
N LEU A 7 6.76 19.05 4.39
CA LEU A 7 6.04 17.78 4.56
C LEU A 7 4.54 18.02 4.82
N ARG A 8 4.18 19.03 5.60
CA ARG A 8 2.77 19.46 5.75
C ARG A 8 2.15 19.81 4.40
N ARG A 9 2.83 20.61 3.58
CA ARG A 9 2.38 20.96 2.22
C ARG A 9 2.21 19.71 1.35
N LEU A 10 3.18 18.80 1.36
CA LEU A 10 3.11 17.53 0.60
C LEU A 10 1.91 16.67 1.04
N ILE A 11 1.65 16.58 2.34
CA ILE A 11 0.48 15.87 2.90
C ILE A 11 -0.81 16.55 2.44
N ASP A 12 -0.92 17.86 2.58
CA ASP A 12 -2.13 18.62 2.29
C ASP A 12 -2.55 18.49 0.82
N ILE A 13 -1.59 18.51 -0.12
CA ILE A 13 -1.91 18.35 -1.56
C ILE A 13 -2.36 16.93 -1.93
N ASN A 14 -1.94 15.92 -1.16
CA ASN A 14 -2.24 14.51 -1.42
C ASN A 14 -3.48 14.03 -0.64
N ALA A 15 -3.86 14.71 0.44
CA ALA A 15 -4.99 14.36 1.28
C ALA A 15 -6.36 14.24 0.55
N PRO A 16 -6.68 15.06 -0.48
CA PRO A 16 -7.87 14.85 -1.29
C PRO A 16 -7.87 13.50 -2.04
N LEU A 17 -6.69 13.04 -2.50
CA LEU A 17 -6.57 11.77 -3.19
C LEU A 17 -6.75 10.60 -2.22
N TRP A 18 -6.19 10.68 -1.01
CA TRP A 18 -6.49 9.70 0.04
C TRP A 18 -7.99 9.68 0.41
N ALA A 19 -8.64 10.85 0.47
CA ALA A 19 -10.10 10.91 0.64
C ALA A 19 -10.85 10.21 -0.49
N GLY A 20 -10.38 10.33 -1.73
CA GLY A 20 -10.94 9.61 -2.87
C GLY A 20 -10.78 8.10 -2.75
N GLU A 21 -9.62 7.61 -2.31
CA GLU A 21 -9.44 6.18 -1.99
C GLU A 21 -10.42 5.75 -0.90
N ALA A 22 -10.62 6.54 0.16
CA ALA A 22 -11.59 6.22 1.20
C ALA A 22 -13.02 6.17 0.66
N GLU A 23 -13.40 7.08 -0.23
CA GLU A 23 -14.73 7.11 -0.84
C GLU A 23 -14.99 5.87 -1.70
N ILE A 24 -14.03 5.40 -2.48
CA ILE A 24 -14.12 4.14 -3.24
C ILE A 24 -14.47 2.99 -2.30
N ILE A 25 -13.70 2.85 -1.22
CA ILE A 25 -13.82 1.74 -0.28
C ILE A 25 -15.14 1.78 0.47
N ARG A 26 -15.51 2.94 1.02
CA ARG A 26 -16.78 3.13 1.73
C ARG A 26 -17.98 2.86 0.82
N THR A 27 -17.92 3.33 -0.42
CA THR A 27 -19.02 3.18 -1.38
C THR A 27 -19.21 1.72 -1.75
N TYR A 28 -18.13 0.95 -1.94
CA TYR A 28 -18.23 -0.46 -2.28
C TYR A 28 -19.06 -1.26 -1.27
N TRP A 29 -18.90 -1.02 0.03
CA TRP A 29 -19.59 -1.80 1.07
C TRP A 29 -21.13 -1.76 0.98
N THR A 30 -21.68 -0.67 0.45
CA THR A 30 -23.12 -0.44 0.29
C THR A 30 -23.57 -0.38 -1.17
N SER A 31 -22.66 -0.54 -2.13
CA SER A 31 -22.95 -0.37 -3.54
C SER A 31 -23.68 -1.59 -4.12
N PRO A 32 -24.62 -1.39 -5.07
CA PRO A 32 -25.25 -2.49 -5.79
C PRO A 32 -24.26 -3.34 -6.62
N VAL A 33 -23.05 -2.84 -6.90
CA VAL A 33 -22.02 -3.65 -7.55
C VAL A 33 -21.49 -4.75 -6.63
N ARG A 34 -21.64 -4.61 -5.31
CA ARG A 34 -21.14 -5.60 -4.36
C ARG A 34 -21.91 -6.91 -4.51
N SER A 35 -21.15 -7.97 -4.78
CA SER A 35 -21.65 -9.33 -4.93
C SER A 35 -20.57 -10.30 -4.47
N ARG A 36 -20.93 -11.57 -4.22
CA ARG A 36 -19.94 -12.60 -3.89
C ARG A 36 -18.83 -12.73 -4.95
N ALA A 37 -19.18 -12.58 -6.23
CA ALA A 37 -18.21 -12.60 -7.32
C ALA A 37 -17.22 -11.43 -7.25
N ASN A 38 -17.73 -10.22 -6.97
CA ASN A 38 -16.88 -9.03 -6.81
C ASN A 38 -16.09 -9.07 -5.50
N ASP A 39 -16.62 -9.65 -4.43
CA ASP A 39 -15.89 -9.89 -3.18
C ASP A 39 -14.71 -10.84 -3.42
N LYS A 40 -14.93 -11.96 -4.13
CA LYS A 40 -13.85 -12.86 -4.57
C LYS A 40 -12.82 -12.13 -5.44
N LEU A 41 -13.25 -11.25 -6.36
CA LEU A 41 -12.35 -10.55 -7.26
C LEU A 41 -11.43 -9.56 -6.53
N TRP A 42 -11.97 -8.68 -5.68
CA TRP A 42 -11.13 -7.69 -4.99
C TRP A 42 -10.21 -8.37 -3.96
N LEU A 43 -10.66 -9.44 -3.30
CA LEU A 43 -9.84 -10.25 -2.40
C LEU A 43 -8.70 -10.93 -3.15
N LYS A 44 -8.98 -11.56 -4.31
CA LYS A 44 -7.94 -12.15 -5.16
C LYS A 44 -6.89 -11.12 -5.56
N ARG A 45 -7.32 -9.91 -5.94
CA ARG A 45 -6.44 -8.79 -6.28
C ARG A 45 -5.64 -8.31 -5.08
N GLN A 46 -6.25 -8.27 -3.89
CA GLN A 46 -5.54 -7.90 -2.67
C GLN A 46 -4.50 -8.96 -2.31
N CYS A 47 -4.83 -10.26 -2.39
CA CYS A 47 -3.87 -11.34 -2.23
C CYS A 47 -2.69 -11.22 -3.22
N TRP A 48 -2.94 -10.79 -4.46
CA TRP A 48 -1.84 -10.51 -5.40
C TRP A 48 -0.95 -9.39 -4.87
N LYS A 49 -1.50 -8.31 -4.33
CA LYS A 49 -0.69 -7.21 -3.78
C LYS A 49 0.16 -7.65 -2.58
N GLU A 50 -0.41 -8.39 -1.63
CA GLU A 50 0.31 -8.87 -0.44
C GLU A 50 1.34 -9.95 -0.78
N TYR A 51 1.07 -10.79 -1.80
CA TYR A 51 1.98 -11.86 -2.20
C TYR A 51 3.10 -11.39 -3.14
N ALA A 52 2.73 -10.62 -4.16
CA ALA A 52 3.62 -10.10 -5.19
C ALA A 52 4.46 -8.91 -4.71
N GLY A 53 3.91 -8.10 -3.80
CA GLY A 53 4.56 -6.88 -3.33
C GLY A 53 4.77 -5.85 -4.43
N LEU A 54 5.46 -4.76 -4.07
CA LEU A 54 5.95 -3.79 -5.04
C LEU A 54 6.72 -4.51 -6.16
N GLY A 55 6.43 -4.15 -7.40
CA GLY A 55 7.20 -4.51 -8.59
C GLY A 55 8.61 -3.91 -8.60
N ASP A 56 9.40 -4.20 -7.56
CA ASP A 56 10.80 -3.83 -7.42
C ASP A 56 11.74 -4.84 -8.09
N SER A 57 11.18 -5.91 -8.64
CA SER A 57 11.91 -6.76 -9.56
C SER A 57 12.37 -5.93 -10.77
N LYS A 58 13.66 -6.04 -11.11
CA LYS A 58 14.20 -5.65 -12.42
C LYS A 58 13.61 -6.57 -13.51
N GLY A 59 12.30 -6.47 -13.78
CA GLY A 59 11.53 -7.40 -14.61
C GLY A 59 10.06 -7.53 -14.19
N PRO A 60 9.32 -8.52 -14.71
CA PRO A 60 7.94 -8.81 -14.29
C PRO A 60 7.86 -8.98 -12.77
N THR A 61 6.84 -8.41 -12.13
CA THR A 61 6.63 -8.47 -10.67
C THR A 61 6.69 -9.92 -10.19
N LYS A 62 7.62 -10.22 -9.27
CA LYS A 62 7.76 -11.54 -8.64
C LYS A 62 7.28 -11.47 -7.19
N GLY A 63 6.61 -12.55 -6.74
CA GLY A 63 6.28 -12.82 -5.33
C GLY A 63 7.41 -12.49 -4.37
N MET A 64 7.15 -11.80 -3.25
CA MET A 64 8.17 -11.52 -2.23
C MET A 64 8.83 -12.80 -1.70
N ILE A 65 8.06 -13.87 -1.52
CA ILE A 65 8.59 -15.20 -1.16
C ILE A 65 9.45 -15.78 -2.28
N SER A 66 9.01 -15.67 -3.54
CA SER A 66 9.78 -16.16 -4.68
C SER A 66 11.09 -15.39 -4.85
N ASP A 67 11.08 -14.07 -4.62
CA ASP A 67 12.28 -13.25 -4.65
C ASP A 67 13.27 -13.63 -3.55
N LEU A 68 12.78 -13.74 -2.31
CA LEU A 68 13.59 -14.22 -1.18
C LEU A 68 14.18 -15.60 -1.48
N GLY A 69 13.36 -16.54 -1.96
CA GLY A 69 13.82 -17.90 -2.29
C GLY A 69 14.96 -17.95 -3.32
N MET A 70 14.96 -17.03 -4.29
CA MET A 70 16.04 -16.93 -5.29
C MET A 70 17.32 -16.27 -4.72
N ARG A 71 17.16 -15.25 -3.87
CA ARG A 71 18.29 -14.44 -3.37
C ARG A 71 18.96 -15.01 -2.13
N LEU A 72 18.19 -15.73 -1.30
CA LEU A 72 18.63 -16.23 0.00
C LEU A 72 19.93 -17.05 -0.07
N PRO A 73 20.14 -17.97 -1.05
CA PRO A 73 21.40 -18.71 -1.13
C PRO A 73 22.64 -17.81 -1.28
N GLU A 74 22.54 -16.76 -2.11
CA GLU A 74 23.64 -15.80 -2.30
C GLU A 74 23.81 -14.89 -1.09
N MET A 75 22.71 -14.42 -0.48
CA MET A 75 22.75 -13.59 0.73
C MET A 75 23.42 -14.32 1.89
N VAL A 76 23.10 -15.61 2.10
CA VAL A 76 23.72 -16.45 3.13
C VAL A 76 25.23 -16.59 2.92
N GLN A 77 25.69 -16.71 1.67
CA GLN A 77 27.13 -16.77 1.36
C GLN A 77 27.88 -15.46 1.66
N LYS A 78 27.19 -14.33 1.65
CA LYS A 78 27.76 -12.99 1.89
C LYS A 78 27.60 -12.49 3.32
N LEU A 79 26.80 -13.18 4.12
CA LEU A 79 26.46 -12.81 5.50
C LEU A 79 27.72 -12.64 6.36
N ASP A 80 27.82 -11.52 7.07
CA ASP A 80 28.98 -11.14 7.90
C ASP A 80 30.31 -10.97 7.13
N ILE A 81 30.27 -10.97 5.79
CA ILE A 81 31.43 -10.71 4.92
C ILE A 81 31.23 -9.39 4.17
N THR A 82 30.12 -9.30 3.43
CA THR A 82 29.74 -8.11 2.64
C THR A 82 28.27 -7.72 2.79
N LEU A 83 27.49 -8.54 3.49
CA LEU A 83 26.10 -8.28 3.84
C LEU A 83 25.98 -8.26 5.35
N ASP A 84 25.43 -7.19 5.92
CA ASP A 84 25.17 -7.15 7.35
C ASP A 84 24.01 -8.10 7.72
N ARG A 85 24.11 -8.73 8.89
CA ARG A 85 23.09 -9.69 9.33
C ARG A 85 21.72 -9.06 9.62
N HIS A 86 21.69 -7.78 9.99
CA HIS A 86 20.45 -7.04 10.23
C HIS A 86 19.73 -6.75 8.92
N GLU A 87 20.46 -6.53 7.81
CA GLU A 87 19.84 -6.41 6.47
C GLU A 87 19.07 -7.69 6.07
N LEU A 88 19.62 -8.88 6.36
CA LEU A 88 18.92 -10.14 6.11
C LEU A 88 17.73 -10.32 7.06
N LYS A 89 17.88 -9.96 8.34
CA LYS A 89 16.78 -10.00 9.32
C LYS A 89 15.61 -9.12 8.88
N GLU A 90 15.87 -7.87 8.51
CA GLU A 90 14.84 -6.92 8.04
C GLU A 90 14.09 -7.46 6.82
N LEU A 91 14.80 -8.02 5.84
CA LEU A 91 14.18 -8.64 4.67
C LEU A 91 13.26 -9.81 5.08
N MET A 92 13.71 -10.67 5.99
CA MET A 92 12.90 -11.79 6.47
C MET A 92 11.67 -11.34 7.24
N GLU A 93 11.79 -10.31 8.08
CA GLU A 93 10.67 -9.72 8.82
C GLU A 93 9.65 -9.10 7.87
N LYS A 94 10.12 -8.35 6.86
CA LYS A 94 9.24 -7.82 5.80
C LYS A 94 8.47 -8.92 5.09
N VAL A 95 9.16 -9.98 4.64
CA VAL A 95 8.50 -11.11 3.96
C VAL A 95 7.50 -11.81 4.88
N PHE A 96 7.79 -11.93 6.17
CA PHE A 96 6.88 -12.52 7.15
C PHE A 96 5.60 -11.70 7.33
N VAL A 97 5.71 -10.38 7.49
CA VAL A 97 4.57 -9.47 7.64
C VAL A 97 3.67 -9.54 6.40
N GLU A 98 4.25 -9.40 5.22
CA GLU A 98 3.50 -9.37 3.96
C GLU A 98 2.84 -10.72 3.66
N TYR A 99 3.53 -11.83 3.95
CA TYR A 99 2.92 -13.14 3.85
C TYR A 99 1.79 -13.35 4.86
N THR A 100 1.90 -12.77 6.06
CA THR A 100 0.80 -12.76 7.03
C THR A 100 -0.42 -12.04 6.47
N HIS A 101 -0.25 -10.91 5.78
CA HIS A 101 -1.33 -10.19 5.11
C HIS A 101 -1.98 -11.04 4.01
N TYR A 102 -1.17 -11.71 3.18
CA TYR A 102 -1.64 -12.65 2.18
C TYR A 102 -2.51 -13.75 2.81
N VAL A 103 -2.04 -14.37 3.89
CA VAL A 103 -2.79 -15.43 4.59
C VAL A 103 -4.14 -14.90 5.05
N LEU A 104 -4.17 -13.75 5.72
CA LEU A 104 -5.41 -13.13 6.22
C LEU A 104 -6.46 -12.93 5.13
N PHE A 105 -6.09 -12.33 3.99
CA PHE A 105 -7.05 -12.12 2.90
C PHE A 105 -7.41 -13.42 2.16
N SER A 106 -6.49 -14.36 2.06
CA SER A 106 -6.77 -15.68 1.47
C SER A 106 -7.76 -16.49 2.31
N ASP A 107 -7.68 -16.39 3.64
CA ASP A 107 -8.63 -17.02 4.56
C ASP A 107 -10.02 -16.41 4.42
N VAL A 108 -10.11 -15.07 4.28
CA VAL A 108 -11.38 -14.40 3.99
C VAL A 108 -11.95 -14.86 2.65
N TYR A 109 -11.12 -14.96 1.61
CA TYR A 109 -11.53 -15.46 0.30
C TYR A 109 -12.08 -16.88 0.38
N ASP A 110 -11.43 -17.76 1.15
CA ASP A 110 -11.83 -19.16 1.29
C ASP A 110 -13.24 -19.31 1.89
N THR A 111 -13.68 -18.35 2.72
CA THR A 111 -15.06 -18.34 3.25
C THR A 111 -16.13 -18.12 2.18
N LEU A 112 -15.74 -17.65 0.99
CA LEU A 112 -16.61 -17.40 -0.15
C LEU A 112 -16.63 -18.56 -1.15
N LEU A 113 -16.03 -19.71 -0.83
CA LEU A 113 -16.00 -20.86 -1.75
C LEU A 113 -17.27 -21.70 -1.65
N ASP A 114 -17.83 -22.08 -2.80
CA ASP A 114 -18.84 -23.15 -2.84
C ASP A 114 -18.18 -24.53 -2.69
N PRO A 115 -18.92 -25.56 -2.28
CA PRO A 115 -18.45 -26.94 -2.31
C PRO A 115 -17.88 -27.31 -3.69
N GLY A 116 -16.61 -27.69 -3.71
CA GLY A 116 -15.89 -28.11 -4.93
C GLY A 116 -15.13 -26.98 -5.64
N GLU A 117 -15.27 -25.72 -5.25
CA GLU A 117 -14.39 -24.66 -5.74
C GLU A 117 -12.97 -24.82 -5.16
N LYS A 118 -11.96 -24.45 -5.96
CA LYS A 118 -10.56 -24.48 -5.53
C LYS A 118 -10.19 -23.18 -4.80
N LYS A 119 -9.33 -23.33 -3.77
CA LYS A 119 -8.64 -22.21 -3.12
C LYS A 119 -7.77 -21.44 -4.11
N LEU A 120 -7.38 -20.22 -3.75
CA LEU A 120 -6.42 -19.45 -4.52
C LEU A 120 -5.08 -20.19 -4.64
N ASN A 121 -4.54 -20.23 -5.85
CA ASN A 121 -3.16 -20.60 -6.10
C ASN A 121 -2.33 -19.32 -6.24
N ALA A 122 -1.39 -19.09 -5.34
CA ALA A 122 -0.54 -17.89 -5.35
C ALA A 122 0.20 -17.71 -6.68
N ASN A 123 0.58 -18.82 -7.34
CA ASN A 123 1.28 -18.81 -8.63
C ASN A 123 0.39 -18.43 -9.82
N GLU A 124 -0.94 -18.40 -9.64
CA GLU A 124 -1.92 -18.02 -10.66
C GLU A 124 -2.48 -16.61 -10.44
N LEU A 125 -1.98 -15.89 -9.43
CA LEU A 125 -2.34 -14.51 -9.19
C LEU A 125 -1.65 -13.63 -10.25
N THR A 126 -2.43 -12.78 -10.90
CA THR A 126 -1.95 -11.85 -11.93
C THR A 126 -2.39 -10.42 -11.60
N PRO A 127 -1.58 -9.41 -11.96
CA PRO A 127 -2.01 -8.03 -11.85
C PRO A 127 -3.14 -7.72 -12.84
N TRP A 128 -3.77 -6.57 -12.65
CA TRP A 128 -4.73 -5.99 -13.59
C TRP A 128 -4.13 -4.75 -14.25
N PRO A 129 -4.69 -4.28 -15.39
CA PRO A 129 -4.07 -3.22 -16.19
C PRO A 129 -3.72 -1.95 -15.41
N GLU A 130 -4.60 -1.52 -14.50
CA GLU A 130 -4.39 -0.31 -13.70
C GLU A 130 -3.33 -0.49 -12.61
N GLU A 131 -3.15 -1.71 -12.09
CA GLU A 131 -2.02 -2.04 -11.21
C GLU A 131 -0.70 -2.03 -12.00
N GLU A 132 -0.68 -2.59 -13.21
CA GLU A 132 0.51 -2.52 -14.08
C GLU A 132 0.85 -1.08 -14.49
N ALA A 133 -0.16 -0.23 -14.71
CA ALA A 133 0.06 1.18 -15.00
C ALA A 133 0.73 1.90 -13.81
N LEU A 134 0.23 1.67 -12.58
CA LEU A 134 0.83 2.22 -11.37
C LEU A 134 2.25 1.67 -11.14
N ALA A 135 2.44 0.35 -11.25
CA ALA A 135 3.74 -0.29 -11.06
C ALA A 135 4.76 0.17 -12.13
N GLY A 136 4.31 0.31 -13.38
CA GLY A 136 5.09 0.85 -14.48
C GLY A 136 5.57 2.27 -14.22
N ARG A 137 4.68 3.16 -13.77
CA ARG A 137 5.05 4.54 -13.43
C ARG A 137 6.04 4.59 -12.26
N ARG A 138 5.85 3.76 -11.23
CA ARG A 138 6.79 3.66 -10.10
C ARG A 138 8.19 3.23 -10.53
N ARG A 139 8.28 2.19 -11.35
CA ARG A 139 9.56 1.73 -11.92
C ARG A 139 10.24 2.82 -12.75
N GLU A 140 9.47 3.52 -13.58
CA GLU A 140 9.98 4.64 -14.38
C GLU A 140 10.52 5.76 -13.49
N VAL A 141 9.71 6.22 -12.53
CA VAL A 141 10.05 7.32 -11.61
C VAL A 141 11.29 7.00 -10.78
N ARG A 142 11.38 5.79 -10.19
CA ARG A 142 12.59 5.33 -9.48
C ARG A 142 13.83 5.36 -10.37
N LYS A 143 13.69 4.98 -11.64
CA LYS A 143 14.79 4.97 -12.61
C LYS A 143 15.21 6.39 -13.03
N THR A 144 14.27 7.30 -13.25
CA THR A 144 14.53 8.62 -13.83
C THR A 144 14.84 9.70 -12.79
N HIS A 145 14.38 9.53 -11.55
CA HIS A 145 14.52 10.54 -10.47
C HIS A 145 15.35 10.03 -9.28
N GLY A 146 15.94 8.83 -9.39
CA GLY A 146 16.79 8.22 -8.37
C GLY A 146 16.12 8.22 -6.98
N GLU A 147 16.85 8.72 -5.99
CA GLU A 147 16.44 8.85 -4.59
C GLU A 147 15.10 9.59 -4.38
N LEU A 148 14.80 10.60 -5.19
CA LEU A 148 13.53 11.31 -5.11
C LEU A 148 12.36 10.45 -5.59
N GLY A 149 12.60 9.64 -6.62
CA GLY A 149 11.62 8.70 -7.15
C GLY A 149 11.30 7.54 -6.20
N TRP A 150 12.29 7.09 -5.43
CA TRP A 150 12.09 6.15 -4.32
C TRP A 150 11.21 6.75 -3.24
N ARG A 151 11.56 7.95 -2.74
CA ARG A 151 10.74 8.68 -1.75
C ARG A 151 9.30 8.88 -2.21
N ALA A 152 9.08 9.27 -3.47
CA ALA A 152 7.74 9.41 -4.03
C ALA A 152 6.97 8.09 -4.03
N THR A 153 7.65 6.97 -4.27
CA THR A 153 7.02 5.65 -4.26
C THR A 153 6.67 5.22 -2.84
N ASP A 154 7.61 5.34 -1.91
CA ASP A 154 7.44 4.91 -0.52
C ASP A 154 6.33 5.73 0.17
N PHE A 155 6.29 7.04 -0.09
CA PHE A 155 5.21 7.93 0.37
C PHE A 155 3.82 7.49 -0.11
N THR A 156 3.70 6.94 -1.33
CA THR A 156 2.40 6.60 -1.93
C THR A 156 2.04 5.11 -1.86
N GLU A 157 2.96 4.25 -1.41
CA GLU A 157 2.78 2.80 -1.35
C GLU A 157 1.62 2.41 -0.42
N GLY A 158 1.65 2.90 0.82
CA GLY A 158 0.58 2.67 1.78
C GLY A 158 -0.69 3.44 1.46
N GLY A 159 -0.62 4.55 0.71
CA GLY A 159 -1.76 5.43 0.44
C GLY A 159 -2.44 5.90 1.74
N TYR A 160 -1.61 6.28 2.73
CA TYR A 160 -2.05 6.57 4.11
C TYR A 160 -2.81 5.43 4.80
N CYS A 161 -2.53 4.18 4.39
CA CYS A 161 -3.22 2.97 4.84
C CYS A 161 -4.75 3.04 4.67
N THR A 162 -5.23 3.83 3.70
CA THR A 162 -6.65 4.24 3.63
C THR A 162 -7.58 3.05 3.49
N MET A 163 -7.31 2.13 2.55
CA MET A 163 -8.12 0.92 2.37
C MET A 163 -8.26 0.12 3.66
N TYR A 164 -7.17 -0.11 4.37
CA TYR A 164 -7.18 -0.90 5.60
C TYR A 164 -7.89 -0.15 6.73
N SER A 165 -7.68 1.17 6.86
CA SER A 165 -8.37 1.98 7.87
C SER A 165 -9.89 2.02 7.65
N GLU A 166 -10.35 2.06 6.41
CA GLU A 166 -11.77 2.05 6.06
C GLU A 166 -12.38 0.65 6.21
N GLY A 167 -11.65 -0.39 5.79
CA GLY A 167 -12.07 -1.78 5.98
C GLY A 167 -12.16 -2.15 7.46
N ALA A 168 -11.21 -1.70 8.29
CA ALA A 168 -11.17 -1.97 9.73
C ALA A 168 -12.43 -1.52 10.48
N LYS A 169 -13.15 -0.52 9.95
CA LYS A 169 -14.44 -0.05 10.52
C LYS A 169 -15.53 -1.13 10.47
N LEU A 170 -15.37 -2.17 9.66
CA LEU A 170 -16.29 -3.30 9.58
C LEU A 170 -16.06 -4.36 10.67
N LYS A 171 -14.98 -4.29 11.46
CA LYS A 171 -14.53 -5.39 12.35
C LYS A 171 -15.56 -5.90 13.36
N THR A 172 -16.53 -5.06 13.74
CA THR A 172 -17.60 -5.39 14.70
C THR A 172 -18.86 -5.93 14.04
N LYS A 173 -18.93 -5.93 12.70
CA LYS A 173 -20.05 -6.50 11.93
C LYS A 173 -20.01 -8.03 11.98
N PRO A 174 -21.16 -8.71 11.88
CA PRO A 174 -21.19 -10.17 11.77
C PRO A 174 -20.77 -10.64 10.35
N GLY A 175 -20.50 -11.94 10.22
CA GLY A 175 -20.27 -12.59 8.93
C GLY A 175 -19.02 -12.08 8.19
N LEU A 176 -19.12 -12.03 6.87
CA LEU A 176 -18.04 -11.67 5.95
C LEU A 176 -17.46 -10.27 6.24
N ASP A 177 -18.31 -9.27 6.50
CA ASP A 177 -17.88 -7.90 6.79
C ASP A 177 -16.96 -7.85 8.03
N GLY A 178 -17.32 -8.60 9.07
CA GLY A 178 -16.49 -8.72 10.27
C GLY A 178 -15.15 -9.37 10.01
N LEU A 179 -15.12 -10.41 9.16
CA LEU A 179 -13.89 -11.09 8.77
C LEU A 179 -12.96 -10.15 7.98
N ILE A 180 -13.50 -9.46 6.97
CA ILE A 180 -12.79 -8.42 6.21
C ILE A 180 -12.26 -7.35 7.17
N GLY A 181 -13.11 -6.83 8.06
CA GLY A 181 -12.72 -5.76 8.97
C GLY A 181 -11.62 -6.16 9.95
N ARG A 182 -11.60 -7.41 10.44
CA ARG A 182 -10.51 -7.90 11.30
C ARG A 182 -9.20 -8.07 10.53
N ALA A 183 -9.25 -8.59 9.30
CA ALA A 183 -8.08 -8.66 8.43
C ALA A 183 -7.51 -7.26 8.16
N CYS A 184 -8.36 -6.31 7.73
CA CYS A 184 -7.95 -4.93 7.50
C CYS A 184 -7.42 -4.24 8.76
N GLN A 185 -7.99 -4.50 9.95
CA GLN A 185 -7.44 -3.95 11.20
C GLN A 185 -6.03 -4.45 11.45
N ARG A 186 -5.78 -5.75 11.28
CA ARG A 186 -4.45 -6.32 11.50
C ARG A 186 -3.41 -5.72 10.55
N VAL A 187 -3.74 -5.63 9.26
CA VAL A 187 -2.86 -5.01 8.26
C VAL A 187 -2.65 -3.52 8.57
N TYR A 188 -3.69 -2.79 8.99
CA TYR A 188 -3.55 -1.40 9.39
C TYR A 188 -2.58 -1.21 10.57
N ASP A 189 -2.65 -2.10 11.56
CA ASP A 189 -1.78 -2.04 12.74
C ASP A 189 -0.30 -2.29 12.39
N ASP A 190 -0.05 -3.18 11.42
CA ASP A 190 1.31 -3.50 10.94
C ASP A 190 1.83 -2.40 9.97
N GLU A 191 1.00 -1.91 9.05
CA GLU A 191 1.39 -0.95 8.00
C GLU A 191 1.50 0.50 8.46
N PHE A 192 0.82 0.89 9.54
CA PHE A 192 0.82 2.30 9.95
C PHE A 192 2.23 2.79 10.29
N GLY A 193 3.04 1.97 10.96
CA GLY A 193 4.44 2.28 11.26
C GLY A 193 5.28 2.44 9.99
N HIS A 194 5.19 1.49 9.06
CA HIS A 194 5.89 1.53 7.78
C HIS A 194 5.53 2.77 6.95
N MET A 195 4.24 3.11 6.89
CA MET A 195 3.77 4.35 6.26
C MET A 195 4.36 5.58 6.94
N MET A 196 4.37 5.62 8.28
CA MET A 196 4.93 6.75 9.00
C MET A 196 6.42 6.93 8.68
N HIS A 197 7.23 5.87 8.59
CA HIS A 197 8.63 5.97 8.15
C HIS A 197 8.77 6.59 6.75
N GLY A 198 7.96 6.17 5.79
CA GLY A 198 7.97 6.71 4.42
C GLY A 198 7.53 8.19 4.32
N VAL A 199 6.66 8.63 5.24
CA VAL A 199 6.17 10.03 5.29
C VAL A 199 7.13 10.93 6.07
N VAL A 200 7.63 10.46 7.21
CA VAL A 200 8.43 11.25 8.16
C VAL A 200 9.88 11.42 7.72
N GLY A 201 10.49 10.39 7.09
CA GLY A 201 11.90 10.43 6.69
C GLY A 201 12.23 11.44 5.60
N VAL A 202 11.21 12.08 5.00
CA VAL A 202 11.40 13.06 3.92
C VAL A 202 12.01 14.37 4.44
N ASP A 203 11.70 14.75 5.69
CA ASP A 203 12.17 16.02 6.27
C ASP A 203 13.68 16.08 6.48
N ASP A 204 14.31 14.94 6.72
CA ASP A 204 15.74 14.83 7.03
C ASP A 204 16.62 14.73 5.76
N ALA A 205 16.01 14.74 4.57
CA ALA A 205 16.72 14.48 3.31
C ALA A 205 17.41 15.71 2.69
N GLY A 206 17.34 16.90 3.33
CA GLY A 206 18.02 18.11 2.84
C GLY A 206 17.52 18.61 1.47
N LEU A 207 16.26 18.29 1.13
CA LEU A 207 15.65 18.60 -0.17
C LEU A 207 15.56 20.10 -0.43
N THR A 208 15.88 20.51 -1.67
CA THR A 208 15.68 21.87 -2.14
C THR A 208 14.19 22.15 -2.42
N GLU A 209 13.81 23.42 -2.55
CA GLU A 209 12.43 23.77 -2.95
C GLU A 209 12.06 23.23 -4.33
N GLY A 210 13.05 23.00 -5.22
CA GLY A 210 12.83 22.33 -6.50
C GLY A 210 12.45 20.86 -6.32
N ASP A 211 13.22 20.15 -5.48
CA ASP A 211 12.98 18.73 -5.19
C ASP A 211 11.61 18.53 -4.52
N TRP A 212 11.20 19.43 -3.62
CA TRP A 212 9.87 19.37 -3.02
C TRP A 212 8.75 19.52 -4.04
N LYS A 213 8.86 20.47 -4.98
CA LYS A 213 7.87 20.65 -6.04
C LYS A 213 7.80 19.44 -6.98
N GLU A 214 8.93 18.82 -7.25
CA GLU A 214 8.99 17.61 -8.05
C GLU A 214 8.38 16.41 -7.29
N LEU A 215 8.67 16.26 -6.00
CA LEU A 215 8.07 15.24 -5.13
C LEU A 215 6.54 15.39 -5.06
N GLU A 216 6.04 16.62 -4.96
CA GLU A 216 4.62 16.95 -5.01
C GLU A 216 3.97 16.45 -6.31
N GLN A 217 4.60 16.71 -7.46
CA GLN A 217 4.10 16.23 -8.76
C GLN A 217 4.10 14.70 -8.85
N LEU A 218 5.22 14.07 -8.50
CA LEU A 218 5.40 12.62 -8.58
C LEU A 218 4.40 11.87 -7.68
N THR A 219 4.19 12.35 -6.46
CA THR A 219 3.25 11.73 -5.51
C THR A 219 1.80 11.87 -5.97
N MET A 220 1.40 13.05 -6.45
CA MET A 220 0.05 13.25 -7.00
C MET A 220 -0.22 12.36 -8.22
N GLU A 221 0.75 12.23 -9.14
CA GLU A 221 0.62 11.35 -10.30
C GLU A 221 0.42 9.90 -9.90
N GLN A 222 1.25 9.39 -8.98
CA GLN A 222 1.14 8.02 -8.50
C GLN A 222 -0.18 7.78 -7.76
N LEU A 223 -0.64 8.73 -6.93
CA LEU A 223 -1.92 8.59 -6.24
C LEU A 223 -3.12 8.65 -7.18
N ARG A 224 -3.07 9.43 -8.27
CA ARG A 224 -4.14 9.41 -9.29
C ARG A 224 -4.24 8.04 -9.96
N LEU A 225 -3.11 7.43 -10.33
CA LEU A 225 -3.08 6.06 -10.85
C LEU A 225 -3.59 5.05 -9.81
N ARG A 226 -3.21 5.24 -8.54
CA ARG A 226 -3.70 4.43 -7.42
C ARG A 226 -5.22 4.48 -7.30
N LEU A 227 -5.83 5.64 -7.48
CA LEU A 227 -7.28 5.80 -7.40
C LEU A 227 -8.00 5.02 -8.50
N TYR A 228 -7.52 5.08 -9.74
CA TYR A 228 -8.02 4.21 -10.81
C TYR A 228 -7.84 2.73 -10.47
N MET A 229 -6.63 2.34 -10.02
CA MET A 229 -6.31 0.98 -9.62
C MET A 229 -7.27 0.46 -8.53
N ARG A 230 -7.55 1.26 -7.49
CA ARG A 230 -8.48 0.90 -6.41
C ARG A 230 -9.92 0.87 -6.88
N ASN A 231 -10.36 1.83 -7.68
CA ASN A 231 -11.73 1.83 -8.21
C ASN A 231 -11.97 0.57 -9.04
N THR A 232 -11.02 0.22 -9.91
CA THR A 232 -11.08 -1.05 -10.68
C THR A 232 -11.02 -2.26 -9.76
N GLN A 233 -10.13 -2.26 -8.74
CA GLN A 233 -10.00 -3.36 -7.79
C GLN A 233 -11.33 -3.76 -7.18
N PHE A 234 -12.14 -2.78 -6.79
CA PHE A 234 -13.47 -2.93 -6.18
C PHE A 234 -14.63 -2.94 -7.19
N SER A 235 -14.35 -3.17 -8.47
CA SER A 235 -15.37 -3.28 -9.54
C SER A 235 -16.16 -1.98 -9.78
N HIS A 236 -15.46 -0.85 -9.74
CA HIS A 236 -15.94 0.50 -10.06
C HIS A 236 -17.13 0.98 -9.22
N PRO A 237 -17.01 1.05 -7.88
CA PRO A 237 -18.07 1.63 -7.04
C PRO A 237 -18.31 3.12 -7.32
N LEU A 238 -17.32 3.85 -7.84
CA LEU A 238 -17.45 5.25 -8.26
C LEU A 238 -17.50 5.38 -9.78
N SER A 239 -18.33 6.31 -10.28
CA SER A 239 -18.39 6.66 -11.70
C SER A 239 -17.17 7.45 -12.15
N GLU A 240 -16.92 7.50 -13.47
CA GLU A 240 -15.84 8.31 -14.03
C GLU A 240 -16.00 9.80 -13.72
N GLU A 241 -17.24 10.31 -13.72
CA GLU A 241 -17.53 11.70 -13.36
C GLU A 241 -17.10 11.98 -11.92
N ARG A 242 -17.43 11.09 -10.98
CA ARG A 242 -17.02 11.27 -9.59
C ARG A 242 -15.50 11.21 -9.43
N MET A 243 -14.82 10.33 -10.17
CA MET A 243 -13.36 10.28 -10.19
C MET A 243 -12.76 11.61 -10.70
N LYS A 244 -13.32 12.20 -11.77
CA LYS A 244 -12.89 13.51 -12.29
C LYS A 244 -13.10 14.64 -11.27
N GLU A 245 -14.20 14.60 -10.52
CA GLU A 245 -14.46 15.56 -9.44
C GLU A 245 -13.42 15.46 -8.31
N ILE A 246 -13.08 14.25 -7.88
CA ILE A 246 -12.04 13.99 -6.89
C ILE A 246 -10.70 14.56 -7.37
N PHE A 247 -10.31 14.30 -8.62
CA PHE A 247 -9.06 14.83 -9.18
C PHE A 247 -9.05 16.36 -9.32
N ALA A 248 -10.22 16.98 -9.41
CA ALA A 248 -10.39 18.43 -9.38
C ALA A 248 -10.45 19.00 -7.95
N GLY A 249 -10.24 18.18 -6.91
CA GLY A 249 -10.26 18.58 -5.51
C GLY A 249 -11.67 18.79 -4.93
N LYS A 250 -12.73 18.31 -5.60
CA LYS A 250 -14.12 18.41 -5.11
C LYS A 250 -14.46 17.29 -4.13
N ILE A 251 -13.65 17.21 -3.07
CA ILE A 251 -13.80 16.26 -1.97
C ILE A 251 -13.20 16.86 -0.70
N GLU A 252 -13.82 16.60 0.44
CA GLU A 252 -13.24 16.99 1.73
C GLU A 252 -12.00 16.12 2.00
N PRO A 253 -10.81 16.71 2.22
CA PRO A 253 -9.58 15.96 2.45
C PRO A 253 -9.65 15.10 3.73
N ILE A 254 -8.94 13.97 3.75
CA ILE A 254 -8.74 13.24 5.01
C ILE A 254 -7.87 14.09 5.93
N LYS A 255 -8.30 14.23 7.18
CA LYS A 255 -7.50 14.86 8.22
C LYS A 255 -6.32 13.96 8.58
N PHE A 256 -5.11 14.44 8.31
CA PHE A 256 -3.89 13.78 8.72
C PHE A 256 -3.66 14.01 10.22
N ASP A 257 -3.42 12.93 10.97
CA ASP A 257 -3.09 13.01 12.40
C ASP A 257 -1.61 13.33 12.60
N PHE A 258 -1.27 14.62 12.54
CA PHE A 258 0.10 15.10 12.76
C PHE A 258 0.61 14.80 14.16
N ALA A 259 -0.26 14.75 15.18
CA ALA A 259 0.15 14.47 16.54
C ALA A 259 0.55 13.00 16.71
N LYS A 260 -0.25 12.08 16.16
CA LYS A 260 0.11 10.66 16.09
C LYS A 260 1.37 10.46 15.26
N ALA A 261 1.53 11.18 14.15
CA ALA A 261 2.73 11.10 13.33
C ALA A 261 4.02 11.45 14.10
N GLU A 262 3.98 12.49 14.92
CA GLU A 262 5.11 12.93 15.74
C GLU A 262 5.54 11.89 16.79
N THR A 263 4.66 10.96 17.22
CA THR A 263 5.04 9.88 18.15
C THR A 263 5.90 8.79 17.49
N TYR A 264 5.88 8.68 16.16
CA TYR A 264 6.77 7.78 15.41
C TYR A 264 8.12 8.43 15.08
N MET A 265 8.29 9.72 15.40
CA MET A 265 9.54 10.48 15.24
C MET A 265 10.42 10.47 16.49
N THR A 266 10.09 9.69 17.53
CA THR A 266 10.90 9.55 18.75
C THR A 266 11.89 8.39 18.62
N PRO A 267 13.10 8.47 19.21
CA PRO A 267 14.15 7.46 19.07
C PRO A 267 13.71 6.03 19.43
N GLU A 268 12.74 5.88 20.32
CA GLU A 268 12.20 4.58 20.77
C GLU A 268 11.54 3.76 19.65
N HIS A 269 11.09 4.40 18.56
CA HIS A 269 10.55 3.73 17.38
C HIS A 269 11.56 3.68 16.21
N ALA A 270 12.70 4.38 16.31
CA ALA A 270 13.81 4.21 15.38
C ALA A 270 14.56 2.88 15.64
N THR A 271 14.56 2.41 16.91
CA THR A 271 15.21 1.17 17.34
C THR A 271 14.38 -0.10 17.13
N ALA A 272 13.17 -0.01 16.60
CA ALA A 272 12.41 -1.21 16.18
C ALA A 272 12.94 -1.80 14.84
N ALA A 273 13.89 -1.09 14.22
CA ALA A 273 14.66 -1.50 13.06
C ALA A 273 16.18 -1.46 13.35
N GLU A 274 16.60 -1.64 14.60
CA GLU A 274 17.98 -2.01 14.97
C GLU A 274 18.00 -3.45 15.51
#